data_AF-A0A354EEU3-F1
#
_entry.id   AF-A0A354EEU3-F1
#
_cell.length_a   1.000
_cell.length_b   1.000
_cell.length_c   1.000
_cell.angle_alpha   90.00
_cell.angle_beta   90.00
_cell.angle_gamma   90.00
#
_symmetry.space_group_name_H-M   'P 1'
#
loop_
_entity.id
_entity.type
_entity.pdbx_description
1 polymer ?
#
loop_
_entity_poly.entity_id
_entity_poly.type
_entity_poly.pdbx_seq_one_letter_code
_entity_poly.pdbx_strand_id
1 'polypeptide(L)'
;MLSQKLQDALNEQMKNEFFSAYLYKAMAAWFESEDLPGFAHWMRLQTLEELCHGEKFFNFICEAGGRAILLPIDGPQTDYESPQAVFEYSLKHEQFVTDRINQLMTLAKQESNHAAEIFLQWFVTEQVEEEASFGLELKKLKRLGNDGRGLLMLDQELSQRTFMPPTGMNITGA
;
A
#
# COMPACT_ATOMS: atom_id res chain seq x y z
N MET A 1 -13.63 -23.61 -0.02
CA MET A 1 -12.61 -23.35 1.02
C MET A 1 -12.91 -22.09 1.81
N LEU A 2 -13.48 -21.06 1.17
CA LEU A 2 -13.87 -19.81 1.82
C LEU A 2 -15.37 -19.82 2.17
N SER A 3 -15.74 -19.28 3.32
CA SER A 3 -17.13 -18.88 3.57
C SER A 3 -17.46 -17.65 2.74
N GLN A 4 -18.76 -17.38 2.50
CA GLN A 4 -19.16 -16.15 1.80
C GLN A 4 -18.64 -14.90 2.52
N LYS A 5 -18.75 -14.89 3.86
CA LYS A 5 -18.30 -13.77 4.69
C LYS A 5 -16.80 -13.50 4.55
N LEU A 6 -15.96 -14.54 4.60
CA LEU A 6 -14.52 -14.41 4.45
C LEU A 6 -14.15 -14.01 3.03
N GLN A 7 -14.81 -14.58 2.01
CA GLN A 7 -14.59 -14.20 0.61
C GLN A 7 -14.94 -12.72 0.35
N ASP A 8 -16.05 -12.23 0.89
CA ASP A 8 -16.43 -10.82 0.78
C ASP A 8 -15.40 -9.91 1.46
N ALA A 9 -14.92 -10.30 2.65
CA ALA A 9 -13.89 -9.54 3.36
C ALA A 9 -12.54 -9.53 2.62
N LEU A 10 -12.16 -10.64 1.97
CA LEU A 10 -10.98 -10.72 1.10
C LEU A 10 -11.13 -9.84 -0.15
N ASN A 11 -12.31 -9.83 -0.78
CA ASN A 11 -12.59 -8.95 -1.93
C ASN A 11 -12.53 -7.46 -1.54
N GLU A 12 -13.05 -7.11 -0.37
CA GLU A 12 -12.95 -5.74 0.16
C GLU A 12 -11.50 -5.34 0.43
N GLN A 13 -10.68 -6.25 0.96
CA GLN A 13 -9.26 -5.96 1.18
C GLN A 13 -8.49 -5.83 -0.13
N MET A 14 -8.73 -6.72 -1.09
CA MET A 14 -8.18 -6.61 -2.45
C MET A 14 -8.47 -5.25 -3.08
N LYS A 15 -9.71 -4.75 -2.94
CA LYS A 15 -10.09 -3.42 -3.39
C LYS A 15 -9.30 -2.32 -2.66
N ASN A 16 -9.08 -2.46 -1.35
CA ASN A 16 -8.29 -1.50 -0.59
C ASN A 16 -6.84 -1.42 -1.11
N GLU A 17 -6.20 -2.55 -1.42
CA GLU A 17 -4.83 -2.52 -1.99
C GLU A 17 -4.79 -1.84 -3.36
N PHE A 18 -5.76 -2.16 -4.24
CA PHE A 18 -5.84 -1.47 -5.53
C PHE A 18 -6.16 0.03 -5.39
N PHE A 19 -6.94 0.41 -4.38
CA PHE A 19 -7.14 1.82 -4.05
C PHE A 19 -5.85 2.47 -3.53
N SER A 20 -5.08 1.80 -2.66
CA SER A 20 -3.77 2.28 -2.20
C SER A 20 -2.83 2.54 -3.38
N ALA A 21 -2.77 1.62 -4.34
CA ALA A 21 -2.02 1.83 -5.58
C ALA A 21 -2.47 3.09 -6.33
N TYR A 22 -3.79 3.27 -6.49
CA TYR A 22 -4.34 4.42 -7.20
C TYR A 22 -4.09 5.74 -6.47
N LEU A 23 -4.18 5.73 -5.13
CA LEU A 23 -3.84 6.84 -4.24
C LEU A 23 -2.37 7.24 -4.38
N TYR A 24 -1.44 6.28 -4.29
CA TYR A 24 -0.01 6.56 -4.42
C TYR A 24 0.36 7.03 -5.82
N LYS A 25 -0.36 6.56 -6.85
CA LYS A 25 -0.20 7.09 -8.20
C LYS A 25 -0.64 8.55 -8.30
N ALA A 26 -1.72 8.94 -7.61
CA ALA A 26 -2.16 10.33 -7.55
C ALA A 26 -1.18 11.21 -6.77
N MET A 27 -0.65 10.73 -5.64
CA MET A 27 0.39 11.44 -4.88
C MET A 27 1.67 11.61 -5.70
N ALA A 28 2.07 10.61 -6.50
CA ALA A 28 3.18 10.76 -7.41
C ALA A 28 2.93 11.90 -8.41
N ALA A 29 1.73 12.00 -8.98
CA ALA A 29 1.38 13.08 -9.89
C ALA A 29 1.42 14.46 -9.21
N TRP A 30 1.00 14.55 -7.95
CA TRP A 30 1.11 15.77 -7.16
C TRP A 30 2.58 16.16 -6.92
N PHE A 31 3.45 15.22 -6.57
CA PHE A 31 4.88 15.51 -6.42
C PHE A 31 5.56 15.95 -7.73
N GLU A 32 5.13 15.42 -8.88
CA GLU A 32 5.61 15.91 -10.18
C GLU A 32 5.19 17.36 -10.42
N SER A 33 3.98 17.78 -10.02
CA SER A 33 3.55 19.18 -10.18
C SER A 33 4.26 20.15 -9.24
N GLU A 34 4.87 19.64 -8.16
CA GLU A 34 5.66 20.41 -7.19
C GLU A 34 7.17 20.38 -7.50
N ASP A 35 7.58 19.87 -8.66
CA ASP A 35 8.98 19.72 -9.07
C ASP A 35 9.83 18.86 -8.10
N LEU A 36 9.24 17.81 -7.52
CA LEU A 36 9.86 16.86 -6.58
C LEU A 36 9.93 15.42 -7.16
N PRO A 37 10.81 15.18 -8.16
CA PRO A 37 10.81 13.94 -8.93
C PRO A 37 11.25 12.70 -8.15
N GLY A 38 12.07 12.84 -7.11
CA GLY A 38 12.48 11.73 -6.25
C GLY A 38 11.36 11.26 -5.31
N PHE A 39 10.58 12.19 -4.77
CA PHE A 39 9.34 11.87 -4.07
C PHE A 39 8.32 11.20 -5.00
N ALA A 40 8.16 11.73 -6.22
CA ALA A 40 7.29 11.12 -7.22
C ALA A 40 7.74 9.69 -7.58
N HIS A 41 9.04 9.46 -7.73
CA HIS A 41 9.61 8.13 -7.95
C HIS A 41 9.28 7.17 -6.81
N TRP A 42 9.45 7.60 -5.56
CA TRP A 42 9.13 6.80 -4.38
C TRP A 42 7.66 6.34 -4.38
N MET A 43 6.72 7.26 -4.67
CA MET A 43 5.28 6.96 -4.75
C MET A 43 4.92 6.08 -5.95
N ARG A 44 5.65 6.18 -7.07
CA ARG A 44 5.49 5.27 -8.21
C ARG A 44 5.91 3.85 -7.86
N LEU A 45 6.96 3.68 -7.07
CA LEU A 45 7.35 2.34 -6.62
C LEU A 45 6.36 1.77 -5.60
N GLN A 46 5.88 2.59 -4.66
CA GLN A 46 4.79 2.19 -3.77
C GLN A 46 3.54 1.77 -4.56
N THR A 47 3.21 2.48 -5.65
CA THR A 47 2.10 2.09 -6.54
C THR A 47 2.27 0.66 -7.06
N LEU A 48 3.50 0.26 -7.43
CA LEU A 48 3.77 -1.09 -7.92
C LEU A 48 3.67 -2.14 -6.81
N GLU A 49 4.15 -1.82 -5.61
CA GLU A 49 4.02 -2.65 -4.41
C GLU A 49 2.54 -2.91 -4.06
N GLU A 50 1.70 -1.89 -4.07
CA GLU A 50 0.27 -2.07 -3.77
C GLU A 50 -0.50 -2.83 -4.86
N LEU A 51 -0.11 -2.66 -6.14
CA LEU A 51 -0.65 -3.50 -7.22
C LEU A 51 -0.29 -4.96 -6.98
N CYS A 52 0.95 -5.22 -6.56
CA CYS A 52 1.40 -6.53 -6.16
C CYS A 52 0.55 -7.09 -4.99
N HIS A 53 0.28 -6.29 -3.97
CA HIS A 53 -0.58 -6.69 -2.84
C HIS A 53 -1.98 -7.09 -3.30
N GLY A 54 -2.62 -6.27 -4.14
CA GLY A 54 -3.94 -6.57 -4.70
C GLY A 54 -3.97 -7.85 -5.52
N GLU A 55 -2.98 -8.07 -6.39
CA GLU A 55 -2.83 -9.31 -7.17
C GLU A 55 -2.63 -10.55 -6.27
N LYS A 56 -1.93 -10.40 -5.15
CA LYS A 56 -1.75 -11.49 -4.18
C LYS A 56 -3.09 -11.94 -3.57
N PHE A 57 -3.97 -10.99 -3.24
CA PHE A 57 -5.35 -11.30 -2.82
C PHE A 57 -6.16 -11.93 -3.94
N PHE A 58 -6.11 -11.36 -5.15
CA PHE A 58 -6.81 -11.90 -6.31
C PHE A 58 -6.50 -13.38 -6.54
N ASN A 59 -5.20 -13.71 -6.55
CA ASN A 59 -4.73 -15.08 -6.78
C ASN A 59 -5.17 -16.01 -5.64
N PHE A 60 -4.98 -15.61 -4.38
CA PHE A 60 -5.39 -16.43 -3.25
C PHE A 60 -6.89 -16.75 -3.25
N ILE A 61 -7.75 -15.76 -3.53
CA ILE A 61 -9.20 -15.97 -3.59
C ILE A 61 -9.55 -17.01 -4.67
N CYS A 62 -8.95 -16.90 -5.86
CA CYS A 62 -9.19 -17.82 -6.96
C CYS A 62 -8.66 -19.24 -6.65
N GLU A 63 -7.45 -19.37 -6.12
CA GLU A 63 -6.82 -20.65 -5.77
C GLU A 63 -7.56 -21.36 -4.63
N ALA A 64 -8.14 -20.62 -3.68
CA ALA A 64 -9.00 -21.15 -2.64
C ALA A 64 -10.40 -21.59 -3.15
N GLY A 65 -10.63 -21.54 -4.47
CA GLY A 65 -11.90 -21.91 -5.10
C GLY A 65 -13.01 -20.87 -4.92
N GLY A 66 -12.66 -19.64 -4.55
CA GLY A 66 -13.57 -18.49 -4.53
C GLY A 66 -13.58 -17.76 -5.87
N ARG A 67 -14.33 -16.65 -5.92
CA ARG A 67 -14.31 -15.73 -7.07
C ARG A 67 -13.87 -14.36 -6.60
N ALA A 68 -12.76 -13.87 -7.16
CA ALA A 68 -12.33 -12.49 -7.01
C ALA A 68 -13.32 -11.57 -7.73
N ILE A 69 -13.86 -10.58 -7.00
CA ILE A 69 -14.81 -9.60 -7.52
C ILE A 69 -14.14 -8.23 -7.37
N LEU A 70 -13.79 -7.61 -8.50
CA LEU A 70 -13.28 -6.24 -8.50
C LEU A 70 -14.42 -5.27 -8.20
N LEU A 71 -14.32 -4.62 -7.04
CA LEU A 71 -15.31 -3.66 -6.56
C LEU A 71 -15.00 -2.26 -7.10
N PRO A 72 -15.99 -1.34 -7.13
CA PRO A 72 -15.76 0.05 -7.49
C PRO A 72 -14.69 0.71 -6.61
N ILE A 73 -13.85 1.54 -7.22
CA ILE A 73 -12.80 2.33 -6.55
C ILE A 73 -13.18 3.80 -6.68
N ASP A 74 -13.29 4.50 -5.55
CA ASP A 74 -13.54 5.94 -5.51
C ASP A 74 -12.27 6.73 -5.86
N GLY A 75 -12.44 7.99 -6.28
CA GLY A 75 -11.31 8.86 -6.60
C GLY A 75 -10.48 9.21 -5.35
N PRO A 76 -9.14 9.17 -5.42
CA PRO A 76 -8.28 9.56 -4.29
C PRO A 76 -8.25 11.08 -4.11
N GLN A 77 -7.77 11.52 -2.95
CA GLN A 77 -7.39 12.92 -2.74
C GLN A 77 -6.22 13.30 -3.68
N THR A 78 -6.32 14.46 -4.31
CA THR A 78 -5.34 14.93 -5.32
C THR A 78 -4.57 16.17 -4.91
N ASP A 79 -5.02 16.91 -3.90
CA ASP A 79 -4.41 18.16 -3.45
C ASP A 79 -3.88 18.05 -2.03
N TYR A 80 -2.71 18.61 -1.79
CA TYR A 80 -2.01 18.59 -0.51
C TYR A 80 -1.31 19.94 -0.28
N GLU A 81 -1.13 20.32 0.98
CA GLU A 81 -0.52 21.61 1.33
C GLU A 81 1.02 21.57 1.29
N SER A 82 1.62 20.38 1.41
CA SER A 82 3.07 20.20 1.45
C SER A 82 3.47 18.71 1.32
N PRO A 83 4.74 18.40 1.02
CA PRO A 83 5.27 17.04 1.09
C PRO A 83 5.03 16.36 2.45
N GLN A 84 5.13 17.12 3.55
CA GLN A 84 4.82 16.60 4.88
C GLN A 84 3.36 16.16 4.98
N ALA A 85 2.42 16.97 4.47
CA ALA A 85 0.99 16.62 4.50
C ALA A 85 0.68 15.35 3.70
N VAL A 86 1.38 15.12 2.58
CA VAL A 86 1.27 13.87 1.82
C VAL A 86 1.66 12.68 2.69
N PHE A 87 2.86 12.68 3.29
CA PHE A 87 3.33 11.56 4.11
C PHE A 87 2.54 11.37 5.41
N GLU A 88 1.98 12.44 5.99
CA GLU A 88 1.03 12.32 7.12
C GLU A 88 -0.24 11.61 6.71
N TYR A 89 -0.79 11.94 5.53
CA TYR A 89 -1.93 11.24 4.97
C TYR A 89 -1.59 9.78 4.68
N SER A 90 -0.47 9.51 3.99
CA SER A 90 -0.06 8.15 3.62
C SER A 90 0.16 7.27 4.85
N LEU A 91 0.85 7.75 5.89
CA LEU A 91 1.03 6.97 7.11
C LEU A 91 -0.31 6.64 7.79
N LYS A 92 -1.26 7.58 7.79
CA LYS A 92 -2.60 7.32 8.32
C LYS A 92 -3.37 6.31 7.46
N HIS A 93 -3.18 6.35 6.14
CA HIS A 93 -3.74 5.37 5.22
C HIS A 93 -3.17 3.97 5.47
N GLU A 94 -1.85 3.85 5.64
CA GLU A 94 -1.23 2.56 5.99
C GLU A 94 -1.71 2.00 7.32
N GLN A 95 -1.87 2.85 8.35
CA GLN A 95 -2.47 2.42 9.62
C GLN A 95 -3.90 1.90 9.45
N PHE A 96 -4.68 2.52 8.54
CA PHE A 96 -5.99 2.00 8.18
C PHE A 96 -5.89 0.62 7.50
N VAL A 97 -4.97 0.44 6.54
CA VAL A 97 -4.75 -0.86 5.88
C VAL A 97 -4.32 -1.93 6.90
N THR A 98 -3.40 -1.61 7.81
CA THR A 98 -2.98 -2.48 8.92
C THR A 98 -4.16 -2.93 9.78
N ASP A 99 -5.04 -2.00 10.16
CA ASP A 99 -6.24 -2.32 10.93
C ASP A 99 -7.17 -3.27 10.18
N ARG A 100 -7.32 -3.10 8.87
CA ARG A 100 -8.12 -3.99 8.01
C ARG A 100 -7.52 -5.39 7.90
N ILE A 101 -6.20 -5.51 7.73
CA ILE A 101 -5.49 -6.79 7.75
C ILE A 101 -5.68 -7.51 9.08
N ASN A 102 -5.55 -6.79 10.21
CA ASN A 102 -5.75 -7.36 11.54
C ASN A 102 -7.18 -7.87 11.76
N GLN A 103 -8.19 -7.12 11.29
CA GLN A 103 -9.59 -7.56 11.33
C GLN A 103 -9.82 -8.80 10.46
N LEU A 104 -9.21 -8.86 9.28
CA LEU A 104 -9.32 -9.99 8.37
C LEU A 104 -8.64 -11.25 8.92
N MET A 105 -7.46 -11.10 9.54
CA MET A 105 -6.77 -12.16 10.27
C MET A 105 -7.61 -12.68 11.44
N THR A 106 -8.27 -11.77 12.16
CA THR A 106 -9.18 -12.15 13.26
C THR A 106 -10.37 -12.95 12.74
N LEU A 107 -10.96 -12.55 11.61
CA LEU A 107 -12.05 -13.29 10.96
C LEU A 107 -11.59 -14.68 10.52
N ALA A 108 -10.42 -14.80 9.89
CA ALA A 108 -9.87 -16.09 9.46
C ALA A 108 -9.70 -17.04 10.65
N LYS A 109 -9.16 -16.55 11.77
CA LYS A 109 -9.05 -17.31 13.04
C LYS A 109 -10.40 -17.73 13.61
N GLN A 110 -11.38 -16.83 13.62
CA GLN A 110 -12.73 -17.13 14.12
C GLN A 110 -13.40 -18.24 13.32
N GLU A 111 -13.17 -18.28 12.00
CA GLU A 111 -13.69 -19.32 11.12
C GLU A 111 -12.81 -20.57 11.05
N SER A 112 -11.71 -20.62 11.83
CA SER A 112 -10.69 -21.69 11.76
C SER A 112 -10.17 -21.93 10.33
N ASN A 113 -10.10 -20.87 9.52
CA ASN A 113 -9.64 -20.94 8.14
C ASN A 113 -8.12 -20.81 8.08
N HIS A 114 -7.43 -21.91 8.37
CA HIS A 114 -5.97 -21.93 8.45
C HIS A 114 -5.25 -21.54 7.16
N ALA A 115 -5.86 -21.79 6.00
CA ALA A 115 -5.29 -21.37 4.71
C ALA A 115 -5.25 -19.83 4.61
N ALA A 116 -6.36 -19.16 4.96
CA ALA A 116 -6.41 -17.71 5.02
C ALA A 116 -5.50 -17.14 6.12
N GLU A 117 -5.41 -17.79 7.28
CA GLU A 117 -4.47 -17.38 8.33
C GLU A 117 -3.02 -17.38 7.84
N ILE A 118 -2.56 -18.45 7.18
CA ILE A 118 -1.19 -18.55 6.65
C ILE A 118 -0.97 -17.49 5.57
N PHE A 119 -1.93 -17.32 4.67
CA PHE A 119 -1.86 -16.31 3.62
C PHE A 119 -1.71 -14.88 4.20
N LEU A 120 -2.50 -14.55 5.22
CA LEU A 120 -2.51 -13.22 5.84
C LEU A 120 -1.28 -12.94 6.71
N GLN A 121 -0.51 -13.96 7.13
CA GLN A 121 0.73 -13.74 7.91
C GLN A 121 1.72 -12.87 7.15
N TRP A 122 1.82 -13.04 5.82
CA TRP A 122 2.69 -12.23 4.98
C TRP A 122 2.32 -10.74 5.07
N PHE A 123 1.03 -10.41 4.99
CA PHE A 123 0.55 -9.02 5.09
C PHE A 123 0.73 -8.44 6.49
N VAL A 124 0.59 -9.26 7.53
CA VAL A 124 0.85 -8.79 8.91
C VAL A 124 2.30 -8.35 9.07
N THR A 125 3.25 -9.09 8.47
CA THR A 125 4.66 -8.67 8.49
C THR A 125 4.93 -7.50 7.56
N GLU A 126 4.30 -7.48 6.38
CA GLU A 126 4.48 -6.41 5.39
C GLU A 126 4.04 -5.06 5.95
N GLN A 127 2.86 -4.98 6.57
CA GLN A 127 2.34 -3.73 7.13
C GLN A 127 3.23 -3.12 8.22
N VAL A 128 4.05 -3.93 8.91
CA VAL A 128 5.04 -3.41 9.86
C VAL A 128 6.15 -2.65 9.14
N GLU A 129 6.61 -3.16 7.99
CA GLU A 129 7.63 -2.52 7.17
C GLU A 129 7.07 -1.28 6.44
N GLU A 130 5.81 -1.32 6.00
CA GLU A 130 5.10 -0.19 5.39
C GLU A 130 5.00 1.00 6.36
N GLU A 131 4.42 0.78 7.55
CA GLU A 131 4.30 1.84 8.56
C GLU A 131 5.67 2.37 9.02
N ALA A 132 6.69 1.50 9.08
CA ALA A 132 8.05 1.91 9.41
C ALA A 132 8.65 2.81 8.32
N SER A 133 8.47 2.45 7.05
CA SER A 133 8.99 3.18 5.89
C SER A 133 8.36 4.57 5.76
N PHE A 134 7.02 4.64 5.73
CA PHE A 134 6.31 5.93 5.73
C PHE A 134 6.60 6.75 6.98
N GLY A 135 6.66 6.10 8.15
CA GLY A 135 6.97 6.76 9.41
C GLY A 135 8.39 7.34 9.47
N LEU A 136 9.36 6.70 8.82
CA LEU A 136 10.73 7.21 8.72
C LEU A 136 10.78 8.48 7.88
N GLU A 137 10.21 8.46 6.67
CA GLU A 137 10.25 9.60 5.76
C GLU A 137 9.48 10.80 6.32
N LEU A 138 8.34 10.55 6.98
CA LEU A 138 7.60 11.59 7.69
C LEU A 138 8.45 12.24 8.80
N LYS A 139 9.20 11.44 9.57
CA LYS A 139 10.09 11.98 10.62
C LYS A 139 11.22 12.81 10.02
N LYS A 140 11.78 12.43 8.86
CA LYS A 140 12.77 13.25 8.15
C LYS A 140 12.16 14.58 7.74
N LEU A 141 11.00 14.57 7.08
CA LEU A 141 10.28 15.80 6.69
C LEU A 141 10.03 16.73 7.88
N LYS A 142 9.55 16.20 9.01
CA LYS A 142 9.34 16.98 10.24
C LYS A 142 10.62 17.60 10.81
N ARG A 143 11.76 16.92 10.66
CA ARG A 143 13.07 17.44 11.11
C ARG A 143 13.62 18.52 10.18
N LEU A 144 13.31 18.45 8.89
CA LEU A 144 13.72 19.46 7.91
C LEU A 144 13.03 20.81 8.16
N GLY A 145 11.76 20.79 8.58
CA GLY A 145 10.96 22.00 8.72
C GLY A 145 10.91 22.77 7.40
N ASN A 146 11.39 24.02 7.40
CA ASN A 146 11.41 24.90 6.21
C ASN A 146 12.76 24.93 5.49
N ASP A 147 13.66 23.97 5.73
CA ASP A 147 14.96 23.91 5.04
C ASP A 147 14.83 23.36 3.62
N GLY A 148 14.74 24.25 2.64
CA GLY A 148 14.65 23.88 1.22
C GLY A 148 15.84 23.08 0.71
N ARG A 149 17.06 23.26 1.26
CA ARG A 149 18.22 22.44 0.84
C ARG A 149 18.06 21.00 1.32
N GLY A 150 17.61 20.83 2.55
CA GLY A 150 17.31 19.52 3.11
C GLY A 150 16.19 18.81 2.35
N LEU A 151 15.19 19.54 1.87
CA LEU A 151 14.14 18.98 1.01
C LEU A 151 14.71 18.43 -0.31
N LEU A 152 15.59 19.18 -0.98
CA LEU A 152 16.23 18.72 -2.22
C LEU A 152 17.14 17.50 -2.00
N MET A 153 17.85 17.45 -0.87
CA MET A 153 18.66 16.28 -0.50
C MET A 153 17.79 15.04 -0.26
N LEU A 154 16.65 15.21 0.41
CA LEU A 154 15.71 14.13 0.65
C LEU A 154 15.06 13.65 -0.65
N ASP A 155 14.67 14.58 -1.55
CA ASP A 155 14.20 14.22 -2.88
C ASP A 155 15.23 13.34 -3.62
N GLN A 156 16.50 13.76 -3.62
CA GLN A 156 17.57 12.98 -4.23
C GLN A 156 17.73 11.59 -3.57
N GLU A 157 17.62 11.49 -2.24
CA GLU A 157 17.66 10.20 -1.53
C GLU A 157 16.51 9.27 -1.96
N LEU A 158 15.28 9.79 -2.01
CA LEU A 158 14.08 9.04 -2.36
C LEU A 158 14.09 8.55 -3.82
N SER A 159 14.78 9.27 -4.71
CA SER A 159 15.00 8.83 -6.10
C SER A 159 15.78 7.52 -6.22
N GLN A 160 16.47 7.10 -5.15
CA GLN A 160 17.28 5.88 -5.13
C GLN A 160 16.50 4.65 -4.65
N ARG A 161 15.22 4.79 -4.24
CA ARG A 161 14.38 3.63 -3.89
C ARG A 161 14.36 2.67 -5.07
N THR A 162 14.51 1.39 -4.78
CA THR A 162 14.36 0.30 -5.74
C THR A 162 13.18 -0.57 -5.31
N PHE A 163 12.51 -1.15 -6.30
CA PHE A 163 11.42 -2.08 -6.06
C PHE A 163 11.90 -3.49 -6.40
N MET A 164 11.67 -4.41 -5.48
CA MET A 164 11.87 -5.84 -5.69
C MET A 164 10.53 -6.53 -5.47
N PRO A 165 9.91 -7.12 -6.52
CA PRO A 165 8.64 -7.79 -6.36
C PRO A 165 8.76 -8.97 -5.38
N PRO A 166 7.72 -9.24 -4.57
CA PRO A 166 7.70 -10.41 -3.70
C PRO A 166 7.99 -11.70 -4.48
N THR A 167 8.74 -12.62 -3.86
CA THR A 167 9.10 -13.91 -4.47
C THR A 167 7.86 -14.62 -5.03
N GLY A 168 7.90 -14.95 -6.32
CA GLY A 168 6.81 -15.65 -7.00
C GLY A 168 5.73 -14.75 -7.61
N MET A 169 5.91 -13.42 -7.59
CA MET A 169 4.97 -12.49 -8.20
C MET A 169 5.53 -11.82 -9.47
N ASN A 170 4.81 -11.98 -10.58
CA ASN A 170 5.10 -11.33 -11.87
C ASN A 170 3.99 -10.32 -12.21
N ILE A 171 4.25 -9.03 -12.01
CA ILE A 171 3.35 -7.95 -12.44
C ILE A 171 3.41 -7.65 -13.94
N THR A 172 4.33 -8.30 -14.67
CA THR A 172 4.48 -8.14 -16.12
C THR A 172 3.59 -9.08 -16.94
N GLY A 173 2.79 -9.95 -16.29
CA GLY A 173 1.86 -10.85 -16.99
C GLY A 173 2.53 -11.79 -18.01
N ALA A 174 3.82 -12.10 -17.81
CA ALA A 174 4.61 -13.00 -18.64
C ALA A 174 5.09 -14.22 -17.84
#